data_AF-A0AAD5HH72-F1
#
_entry.id   AF-A0AAD5HH72-F1
#
_cell.length_a   1.000
_cell.length_b   1.000
_cell.length_c   1.000
_cell.angle_alpha   90.00
_cell.angle_beta   90.00
_cell.angle_gamma   90.00
#
_symmetry.space_group_name_H-M   'P 1'
#
loop_
_entity.id
_entity.type
_entity.pdbx_description
1 polymer ?
#
loop_
_entity_poly.entity_id
_entity_poly.type
_entity_poly.pdbx_seq_one_letter_code
_entity_poly.pdbx_strand_id
1 'polypeptide(L)'
;MMLDTEAGPRYQAASSSNITCVSPHVLDVVYKLLYSAPCSAELMIKEIFDKLRRCDKLIKTRYESKPEAESLLPDHTVRWLHTILQLLNHRFLRFLKHSSLSSGLLHYIRYSLSYLDHRQVYQVLESFAINIMRMQSDAKVLRSLDDPNREKPIWFAESEMLARSMVSSIVRLIKTRGQADIRTEQIHRVLSNLYEYRIEWSEEALKFFPPAVRSFYTDPNSNNHNIPLRPQVTYAKIQQMIQTNKAYMAFLLQGSNEKERAIKHFFSVLENQSSLLPMIWTLALMRMSTDAFHMPSVRKAMLCIPASRIATHTIDLVDFILSKEAPQGDIQVNYKCLDAMIWKHQWISFTHVVFALVKGSGNAERSEKAFQYLEYLLLESPEFSRRVEKFTSLQFSSKYWAEDNYHEKLMTYLAQFPEYSEFEAYGMKDFEQTQHMDPPTSPPMPIYFTNVVLRFIPFFDVIVSRLIEYEQPDLLARILDKHGHLFQYHHYPLSFICNLFLDHYSSPTLHQPYIKKRLLRLLDFTQYEFLPEAITYATDEMVGTEVFGARYFESVFHKLADSKYMLRNWTKMNSVI
;
A
#
# COMPACT_ATOMS: atom_id res chain seq x y z
N MET A 1 -15.98 33.80 42.01
CA MET A 1 -15.67 32.45 42.49
C MET A 1 -14.16 32.30 42.42
N MET A 2 -13.52 32.15 43.58
CA MET A 2 -12.06 32.16 43.71
C MET A 2 -11.45 30.92 43.05
N LEU A 3 -10.35 31.14 42.33
CA LEU A 3 -9.51 30.09 41.77
C LEU A 3 -8.54 29.61 42.86
N ASP A 4 -8.82 28.46 43.47
CA ASP A 4 -7.85 27.74 44.29
C ASP A 4 -6.85 27.02 43.38
N THR A 5 -5.57 27.36 43.57
CA THR A 5 -4.46 27.21 42.60
C THR A 5 -3.61 25.94 42.71
N GLU A 6 -4.06 24.83 43.30
CA GLU A 6 -3.19 23.64 43.47
C GLU A 6 -3.77 22.27 43.04
N ALA A 7 -4.96 22.25 42.46
CA ALA A 7 -5.48 21.02 41.84
C ALA A 7 -5.80 21.29 40.37
N GLY A 8 -4.89 20.89 39.47
CA GLY A 8 -5.21 20.75 38.06
C GLY A 8 -6.46 19.86 37.86
N PRO A 9 -7.13 19.91 36.70
CA PRO A 9 -8.39 19.22 36.48
C PRO A 9 -8.24 17.72 36.77
N ARG A 10 -8.82 17.26 37.88
CA ARG A 10 -8.91 15.84 38.22
C ARG A 10 -9.95 15.22 37.30
N TYR A 11 -9.50 14.46 36.30
CA TYR A 11 -10.38 13.58 35.56
C TYR A 11 -11.00 12.58 36.54
N GLN A 12 -12.32 12.63 36.69
CA GLN A 12 -13.06 11.60 37.40
C GLN A 12 -12.74 10.25 36.74
N ALA A 13 -12.19 9.31 37.51
CA ALA A 13 -12.05 7.93 37.07
C ALA A 13 -13.46 7.35 36.90
N ALA A 14 -13.97 7.39 35.67
CA ALA A 14 -15.28 6.84 35.34
C ALA A 14 -15.25 5.33 35.55
N SER A 15 -15.99 4.88 36.57
CA SER A 15 -16.30 3.49 36.88
C SER A 15 -17.32 2.92 35.89
N SER A 16 -16.94 2.82 34.62
CA SER A 16 -17.61 2.02 33.59
C SER A 16 -16.62 1.74 32.47
N SER A 17 -16.45 0.47 32.10
CA SER A 17 -15.62 0.00 30.98
C SER A 17 -16.18 0.40 29.59
N ASN A 18 -16.66 1.64 29.45
CA ASN A 18 -17.03 2.21 28.16
C ASN A 18 -15.74 2.72 27.51
N ILE A 19 -15.15 1.88 26.67
CA ILE A 19 -13.95 2.27 25.92
C ILE A 19 -14.35 3.42 24.97
N THR A 20 -13.98 4.64 25.30
CA THR A 20 -14.29 5.84 24.50
C THR A 20 -13.31 5.97 23.33
N CYS A 21 -13.80 5.90 22.09
CA CYS A 21 -13.01 6.35 20.92
C CYS A 21 -12.76 7.85 21.01
N VAL A 22 -11.63 8.31 20.46
CA VAL A 22 -11.37 9.74 20.34
C VAL A 22 -12.34 10.33 19.32
N SER A 23 -12.96 11.46 19.63
CA SER A 23 -13.85 12.13 18.68
C SER A 23 -13.07 12.53 17.41
N PRO A 24 -13.64 12.31 16.20
CA PRO A 24 -13.05 12.79 14.95
C PRO A 24 -12.70 14.28 14.98
N HIS A 25 -13.54 15.10 15.64
CA HIS A 25 -13.29 16.53 15.79
C HIS A 25 -12.07 16.85 16.64
N VAL A 26 -11.79 16.04 17.68
CA VAL A 26 -10.58 16.20 18.50
C VAL A 26 -9.34 15.89 17.67
N LEU A 27 -9.38 14.82 16.87
CA LEU A 27 -8.26 14.47 15.99
C LEU A 27 -8.02 15.55 14.93
N ASP A 28 -9.09 16.10 14.37
CA ASP A 28 -9.01 17.16 13.37
C ASP A 28 -8.43 18.46 13.97
N VAL A 29 -8.86 18.86 15.17
CA VAL A 29 -8.29 20.01 15.90
C VAL A 29 -6.81 19.77 16.21
N VAL A 30 -6.44 18.60 16.74
CA VAL A 30 -5.03 18.27 17.03
C VAL A 30 -4.18 18.37 15.76
N TYR A 31 -4.67 17.81 14.65
CA TYR A 31 -4.00 17.89 13.37
C TYR A 31 -3.85 19.34 12.88
N LYS A 32 -4.93 20.14 12.87
CA LYS A 32 -4.92 21.53 12.42
C LYS A 32 -4.01 22.42 13.28
N LEU A 33 -3.98 22.20 14.59
CA LEU A 33 -3.07 22.88 15.51
C LEU A 33 -1.61 22.55 15.20
N LEU A 34 -1.27 21.27 15.03
CA LEU A 34 0.08 20.85 14.67
C LEU A 34 0.52 21.34 13.29
N TYR A 35 -0.43 21.39 12.34
CA TYR A 35 -0.17 21.95 11.02
C TYR A 35 0.19 23.43 11.09
N SER A 36 -0.51 24.18 11.94
CA SER A 36 -0.33 25.63 12.10
C SER A 36 0.89 26.01 12.96
N ALA A 37 1.38 25.09 13.80
CA ALA A 37 2.53 25.31 14.70
C ALA A 37 3.61 24.21 14.56
N PRO A 38 4.40 24.21 13.47
CA PRO A 38 5.34 23.12 13.15
C PRO A 38 6.42 22.91 14.22
N CYS A 39 6.86 23.97 14.91
CA CYS A 39 7.89 23.90 15.95
C CYS A 39 7.44 23.09 17.18
N SER A 40 6.15 23.12 17.51
CA SER A 40 5.56 22.34 18.60
C SER A 40 5.28 20.89 18.20
N ALA A 41 5.22 20.60 16.90
CA ALA A 41 4.93 19.26 16.38
C ALA A 41 6.08 18.27 16.65
N GLU A 42 7.33 18.72 16.71
CA GLU A 42 8.49 17.83 16.89
C GLU A 42 8.43 17.05 18.21
N LEU A 43 8.07 17.70 19.32
CA LEU A 43 7.94 17.05 20.63
C LEU A 43 6.81 16.02 20.63
N MET A 44 5.66 16.36 20.04
CA MET A 44 4.52 15.43 19.96
C MET A 44 4.85 14.23 19.08
N ILE A 45 5.48 14.47 17.92
CA ILE A 45 5.90 13.42 16.99
C ILE A 45 6.90 12.48 17.68
N LYS A 46 7.86 13.02 18.45
CA LYS A 46 8.80 12.22 19.24
C LYS A 46 8.08 11.32 20.25
N GLU A 47 7.15 11.87 21.03
CA GLU A 47 6.38 11.09 22.02
C GLU A 47 5.52 10.00 21.34
N ILE A 48 4.91 10.31 20.20
CA ILE A 48 4.17 9.33 19.38
C ILE A 48 5.09 8.18 18.97
N PHE A 49 6.28 8.48 18.45
CA PHE A 49 7.24 7.46 18.01
C PHE A 49 7.83 6.66 19.18
N ASP A 50 8.08 7.29 20.33
CA ASP A 50 8.52 6.58 21.53
C ASP A 50 7.44 5.61 22.06
N LYS A 51 6.16 5.98 21.96
CA LYS A 51 5.03 5.07 22.23
C LYS A 51 4.89 3.97 21.17
N LEU A 52 5.03 4.28 19.88
CA LEU A 52 5.03 3.27 18.82
C LEU A 52 6.14 2.25 19.03
N ARG A 53 7.35 2.70 19.38
CA ARG A 53 8.48 1.81 19.70
C ARG A 53 8.18 0.88 20.87
N ARG A 54 7.52 1.38 21.91
CA ARG A 54 7.07 0.56 23.05
C ARG A 54 6.04 -0.48 22.60
N CYS A 55 5.07 -0.10 21.78
CA CYS A 55 4.08 -1.03 21.22
C CYS A 55 4.73 -2.12 20.37
N ASP A 56 5.66 -1.74 19.48
CA ASP A 56 6.38 -2.67 18.61
C ASP A 56 7.23 -3.68 19.41
N LYS A 57 7.86 -3.23 20.50
CA LYS A 57 8.56 -4.11 21.45
C LYS A 57 7.62 -5.06 22.18
N LEU A 58 6.43 -4.60 22.61
CA LEU A 58 5.43 -5.45 23.25
C LEU A 58 4.95 -6.55 22.29
N ILE A 59 4.72 -6.21 21.02
CA ILE A 59 4.36 -7.16 19.96
C ILE A 59 5.48 -8.21 19.78
N LYS A 60 6.74 -7.77 19.74
CA LYS A 60 7.90 -8.67 19.68
C LYS A 60 7.93 -9.65 20.86
N THR A 61 7.93 -9.15 22.08
CA THR A 61 8.05 -9.97 23.30
C THR A 61 6.93 -11.00 23.37
N ARG A 62 5.70 -10.64 22.98
CA ARG A 62 4.57 -11.56 22.90
C ARG A 62 4.79 -12.69 21.89
N TYR A 63 5.30 -12.35 20.71
CA TYR A 63 5.55 -13.36 19.68
C TYR A 63 6.63 -14.36 20.12
N GLU A 64 7.68 -13.87 20.79
CA GLU A 64 8.78 -14.70 21.29
C GLU A 64 8.39 -15.58 22.48
N SER A 65 7.41 -15.17 23.30
CA SER A 65 7.04 -15.89 24.53
C SER A 65 6.25 -17.20 24.34
N LYS A 66 5.88 -17.59 23.11
CA LYS A 66 5.01 -18.76 22.77
C LYS A 66 3.62 -18.73 23.48
N PRO A 67 2.59 -19.44 22.94
CA PRO A 67 1.19 -19.04 23.07
C PRO A 67 0.42 -19.76 24.19
N GLU A 68 0.97 -19.84 25.41
CA GLU A 68 0.23 -20.46 26.54
C GLU A 68 -0.67 -19.45 27.29
N ALA A 69 -0.61 -18.16 26.96
CA ALA A 69 -1.51 -17.15 27.51
C ALA A 69 -2.23 -16.39 26.38
N GLU A 70 -3.56 -16.54 26.32
CA GLU A 70 -4.52 -15.82 25.48
C GLU A 70 -4.57 -14.30 25.76
N SER A 71 -3.44 -13.61 25.96
CA SER A 71 -3.47 -12.16 26.17
C SER A 71 -3.38 -11.43 24.83
N LEU A 72 -4.52 -11.17 24.20
CA LEU A 72 -4.66 -10.16 23.14
C LEU A 72 -4.01 -8.83 23.61
N LEU A 73 -3.44 -8.06 22.68
CA LEU A 73 -2.95 -6.72 23.03
C LEU A 73 -4.13 -5.99 23.67
N PRO A 74 -3.94 -5.28 24.79
CA PRO A 74 -5.06 -4.62 25.44
C PRO A 74 -5.81 -3.73 24.44
N ASP A 75 -7.14 -3.81 24.43
CA ASP A 75 -7.97 -3.13 23.43
C ASP A 75 -7.67 -1.63 23.30
N HIS A 76 -7.35 -0.97 24.42
CA HIS A 76 -6.94 0.43 24.43
C HIS A 76 -5.64 0.70 23.65
N THR A 77 -4.67 -0.23 23.71
CA THR A 77 -3.41 -0.15 22.97
C THR A 77 -3.64 -0.34 21.48
N VAL A 78 -4.46 -1.33 21.11
CA VAL A 78 -4.81 -1.58 19.70
C VAL A 78 -5.56 -0.39 19.11
N ARG A 79 -6.52 0.18 19.86
CA ARG A 79 -7.27 1.38 19.46
C ARG A 79 -6.38 2.61 19.33
N TRP A 80 -5.46 2.81 20.26
CA TRP A 80 -4.48 3.89 20.18
C TRP A 80 -3.60 3.73 18.94
N LEU A 81 -3.06 2.52 18.72
CA LEU A 81 -2.24 2.20 17.55
C LEU A 81 -3.00 2.46 16.25
N HIS A 82 -4.25 2.01 16.15
CA HIS A 82 -5.09 2.25 14.97
C HIS A 82 -5.32 3.73 14.68
N THR A 83 -5.64 4.50 15.72
CA THR A 83 -5.90 5.94 15.63
C THR A 83 -4.64 6.69 15.16
N ILE A 84 -3.49 6.39 15.77
CA ILE A 84 -2.23 7.03 15.45
C ILE A 84 -1.72 6.65 14.06
N LEU A 85 -1.81 5.39 13.66
CA LEU A 85 -1.41 4.96 12.32
C LEU A 85 -2.25 5.66 11.24
N GLN A 86 -3.57 5.80 11.44
CA GLN A 86 -4.42 6.56 10.52
C GLN A 86 -4.00 8.02 10.43
N LEU A 87 -3.73 8.66 11.58
CA LEU A 87 -3.31 10.05 11.64
C LEU A 87 -1.94 10.27 10.97
N LEU A 88 -0.97 9.39 11.23
CA LEU A 88 0.35 9.44 10.61
C LEU A 88 0.27 9.23 9.09
N ASN A 89 -0.54 8.26 8.65
CA ASN A 89 -0.65 7.90 7.24
C ASN A 89 -1.38 8.99 6.42
N HIS A 90 -2.50 9.50 6.91
CA HIS A 90 -3.40 10.36 6.12
C HIS A 90 -3.27 11.86 6.41
N ARG A 91 -2.59 12.26 7.49
CA ARG A 91 -2.49 13.67 7.90
C ARG A 91 -1.05 14.14 8.14
N PHE A 92 -0.20 13.31 8.75
CA PHE A 92 1.18 13.71 9.07
C PHE A 92 2.26 13.29 8.08
N LEU A 93 1.93 12.50 7.06
CA LEU A 93 2.92 11.96 6.13
C LEU A 93 3.88 13.05 5.62
N ARG A 94 3.32 14.20 5.18
CA ARG A 94 4.09 15.32 4.65
C ARG A 94 5.10 15.92 5.64
N PHE A 95 4.76 15.93 6.94
CA PHE A 95 5.68 16.37 8.00
C PHE A 95 6.78 15.34 8.24
N LEU A 96 6.43 14.05 8.22
CA LEU A 96 7.38 12.97 8.42
C LEU A 96 8.46 12.92 7.34
N LYS A 97 8.12 13.25 6.08
CA LYS A 97 9.08 13.28 4.97
C LYS A 97 10.27 14.20 5.22
N HIS A 98 10.05 15.32 5.90
CA HIS A 98 11.09 16.31 6.19
C HIS A 98 11.68 16.18 7.60
N SER A 99 11.22 15.20 8.38
CA SER A 99 11.75 14.93 9.71
C SER A 99 13.14 14.27 9.63
N SER A 100 13.98 14.56 10.62
CA SER A 100 15.23 13.85 10.88
C SER A 100 15.02 12.35 11.13
N LEU A 101 13.82 11.95 11.55
CA LEU A 101 13.44 10.55 11.81
C LEU A 101 13.08 9.77 10.53
N SER A 102 12.92 10.44 9.38
CA SER A 102 12.38 9.87 8.14
C SER A 102 13.05 8.56 7.70
N SER A 103 14.38 8.48 7.76
CA SER A 103 15.15 7.30 7.39
C SER A 103 15.04 6.14 8.39
N GLY A 104 14.60 6.41 9.62
CA GLY A 104 14.47 5.44 10.71
C GLY A 104 13.05 4.94 10.93
N LEU A 105 12.04 5.46 10.22
CA LEU A 105 10.62 5.22 10.50
C LEU A 105 10.23 3.73 10.52
N LEU A 106 10.84 2.90 9.67
CA LEU A 106 10.56 1.46 9.63
C LEU A 106 10.95 0.73 10.93
N HIS A 107 11.94 1.23 11.67
CA HIS A 107 12.35 0.64 12.95
C HIS A 107 11.28 0.75 14.04
N TYR A 108 10.32 1.67 13.90
CA TYR A 108 9.23 1.86 14.87
C TYR A 108 8.07 0.90 14.67
N ILE A 109 8.04 0.15 13.56
CA ILE A 109 6.93 -0.73 13.17
C ILE A 109 7.38 -2.11 12.69
N ARG A 110 8.66 -2.45 12.87
CA ARG A 110 9.29 -3.62 12.24
C ARG A 110 8.68 -4.95 12.67
N TYR A 111 8.24 -5.07 13.91
CA TYR A 111 7.61 -6.29 14.44
C TYR A 111 6.11 -6.27 14.25
N SER A 112 5.50 -5.10 14.32
CA SER A 112 4.10 -4.88 13.97
C SER A 112 3.83 -5.36 12.53
N LEU A 113 4.76 -5.12 11.60
CA LEU A 113 4.65 -5.58 10.21
C LEU A 113 4.62 -7.12 10.05
N SER A 114 5.19 -7.86 11.00
CA SER A 114 5.23 -9.33 10.96
C SER A 114 4.13 -9.97 11.80
N TYR A 115 3.88 -9.43 13.00
CA TYR A 115 3.18 -10.13 14.09
C TYR A 115 1.91 -9.40 14.58
N LEU A 116 1.49 -8.30 13.96
CA LEU A 116 0.24 -7.65 14.33
C LEU A 116 -0.95 -8.45 13.79
N ASP A 117 -1.67 -9.12 14.68
CA ASP A 117 -2.77 -10.02 14.33
C ASP A 117 -4.06 -9.28 13.91
N HIS A 118 -4.31 -8.10 14.47
CA HIS A 118 -5.56 -7.37 14.23
C HIS A 118 -5.62 -6.83 12.79
N ARG A 119 -6.45 -7.47 11.95
CA ARG A 119 -6.49 -7.23 10.49
C ARG A 119 -6.80 -5.80 10.08
N GLN A 120 -7.80 -5.18 10.71
CA GLN A 120 -8.16 -3.78 10.43
C GLN A 120 -7.00 -2.81 10.75
N VAL A 121 -6.27 -3.04 11.85
CA VAL A 121 -5.10 -2.23 12.19
C VAL A 121 -3.93 -2.53 11.26
N TYR A 122 -3.73 -3.80 10.91
CA TYR A 122 -2.71 -4.23 9.95
C TYR A 122 -2.89 -3.55 8.59
N GLN A 123 -4.11 -3.42 8.09
CA GLN A 123 -4.38 -2.75 6.80
C GLN A 123 -3.89 -1.29 6.80
N VAL A 124 -4.11 -0.56 7.90
CA VAL A 124 -3.61 0.82 8.05
C VAL A 124 -2.09 0.84 8.20
N LEU A 125 -1.54 -0.10 8.98
CA LEU A 125 -0.10 -0.25 9.15
C LEU A 125 0.62 -0.52 7.82
N GLU A 126 0.09 -1.42 7.01
CA GLU A 126 0.63 -1.79 5.70
C GLU A 126 0.61 -0.57 4.75
N SER A 127 -0.52 0.15 4.70
CA SER A 127 -0.63 1.40 3.94
C SER A 127 0.39 2.45 4.41
N PHE A 128 0.56 2.60 5.72
CA PHE A 128 1.55 3.50 6.31
C PHE A 128 2.98 3.10 5.93
N ALA A 129 3.32 1.81 5.97
CA ALA A 129 4.64 1.32 5.59
C ALA A 129 4.93 1.59 4.11
N ILE A 130 3.98 1.34 3.21
CA ILE A 130 4.10 1.67 1.78
C ILE A 130 4.40 3.16 1.60
N ASN A 131 3.64 4.02 2.25
CA ASN A 131 3.80 5.46 2.15
C ASN A 131 5.13 5.95 2.75
N ILE A 132 5.62 5.34 3.84
CA ILE A 132 6.96 5.60 4.41
C ILE A 132 8.06 5.23 3.43
N MET A 133 7.98 4.04 2.81
CA MET A 133 9.00 3.61 1.85
C MET A 133 9.06 4.55 0.64
N ARG A 134 7.88 4.95 0.14
CA ARG A 134 7.77 5.81 -1.05
C ARG A 134 8.13 7.27 -0.78
N MET A 135 7.98 7.77 0.44
CA MET A 135 8.37 9.16 0.75
C MET A 135 9.89 9.36 0.87
N GLN A 136 10.67 8.28 1.01
CA GLN A 136 12.12 8.37 1.25
C GLN A 136 12.81 9.21 0.19
N SER A 137 13.64 10.15 0.66
CA SER A 137 14.40 11.09 -0.17
C SER A 137 15.87 11.22 0.21
N ASP A 138 16.32 10.56 1.28
CA ASP A 138 17.70 10.59 1.78
C ASP A 138 18.30 9.17 1.74
N ALA A 139 19.51 9.05 1.19
CA ALA A 139 20.28 7.81 1.13
C ALA A 139 20.57 7.20 2.52
N LYS A 140 20.44 7.96 3.61
CA LYS A 140 20.50 7.45 5.00
C LYS A 140 19.56 6.28 5.26
N VAL A 141 18.45 6.14 4.54
CA VAL A 141 17.57 4.98 4.68
C VAL A 141 18.31 3.67 4.40
N LEU A 142 19.25 3.64 3.46
CA LEU A 142 20.04 2.43 3.16
C LEU A 142 20.95 2.06 4.33
N ARG A 143 21.55 3.05 5.00
CA ARG A 143 22.34 2.81 6.22
C ARG A 143 21.48 2.28 7.37
N SER A 144 20.27 2.82 7.50
CA SER A 144 19.27 2.38 8.48
C SER A 144 18.82 0.94 8.24
N LEU A 145 18.67 0.53 6.98
CA LEU A 145 18.29 -0.84 6.60
C LEU A 145 19.44 -1.85 6.75
N ASP A 146 20.68 -1.40 6.57
CA ASP A 146 21.90 -2.21 6.73
C ASP A 146 22.43 -2.23 8.18
N ASP A 147 21.65 -1.76 9.16
CA ASP A 147 22.08 -1.74 10.57
C ASP A 147 22.48 -3.17 11.02
N PRO A 148 23.76 -3.40 11.39
CA PRO A 148 24.25 -4.71 11.80
C PRO A 148 23.74 -5.12 13.18
N ASN A 149 23.30 -4.16 14.00
CA ASN A 149 22.78 -4.42 15.35
C ASN A 149 21.29 -4.74 15.34
N ARG A 150 20.66 -4.84 14.16
CA ARG A 150 19.24 -5.16 14.07
C ARG A 150 19.00 -6.61 14.47
N GLU A 151 18.03 -6.81 15.35
CA GLU A 151 17.64 -8.14 15.82
C GLU A 151 16.84 -8.92 14.77
N LYS A 152 16.11 -8.23 13.88
CA LYS A 152 15.32 -8.84 12.80
C LYS A 152 16.17 -8.92 11.52
N PRO A 153 16.62 -10.10 11.08
CA PRO A 153 17.56 -10.21 9.97
C PRO A 153 16.93 -9.80 8.63
N ILE A 154 15.68 -10.24 8.39
CA ILE A 154 14.92 -9.98 7.17
C ILE A 154 13.81 -8.98 7.46
N TRP A 155 13.73 -7.89 6.68
CA TRP A 155 12.79 -6.80 6.93
C TRP A 155 11.34 -7.16 6.69
N PHE A 156 11.03 -7.82 5.57
CA PHE A 156 9.66 -8.07 5.10
C PHE A 156 9.42 -9.54 4.79
N ALA A 157 9.91 -10.46 5.63
CA ALA A 157 9.81 -11.91 5.41
C ALA A 157 8.39 -12.38 5.04
N GLU A 158 7.35 -11.73 5.57
CA GLU A 158 5.96 -12.10 5.35
C GLU A 158 5.35 -11.51 4.06
N SER A 159 5.90 -10.41 3.52
CA SER A 159 5.25 -9.59 2.48
C SER A 159 6.17 -9.28 1.30
N GLU A 160 6.00 -10.01 0.19
CA GLU A 160 6.68 -9.73 -1.08
C GLU A 160 6.33 -8.32 -1.60
N MET A 161 5.09 -7.87 -1.39
CA MET A 161 4.63 -6.55 -1.80
C MET A 161 5.43 -5.44 -1.13
N LEU A 162 5.63 -5.52 0.19
CA LEU A 162 6.43 -4.53 0.92
C LEU A 162 7.90 -4.58 0.49
N ALA A 163 8.45 -5.78 0.30
CA ALA A 163 9.83 -5.92 -0.16
C ALA A 163 10.06 -5.30 -1.54
N ARG A 164 9.21 -5.59 -2.53
CA ARG A 164 9.25 -4.99 -3.88
C ARG A 164 9.03 -3.48 -3.85
N SER A 165 8.16 -3.00 -2.96
CA SER A 165 7.94 -1.56 -2.75
C SER A 165 9.19 -0.86 -2.22
N MET A 166 9.92 -1.51 -1.31
CA MET A 166 11.21 -1.01 -0.82
C MET A 166 12.27 -1.02 -1.92
N VAL A 167 12.39 -2.10 -2.69
CA VAL A 167 13.33 -2.16 -3.85
C VAL A 167 13.04 -1.01 -4.82
N SER A 168 11.79 -0.81 -5.20
CA SER A 168 11.38 0.28 -6.10
C SER A 168 11.72 1.66 -5.51
N SER A 169 11.59 1.82 -4.19
CA SER A 169 11.96 3.05 -3.49
C SER A 169 13.48 3.28 -3.49
N ILE A 170 14.29 2.22 -3.34
CA ILE A 170 15.75 2.28 -3.43
C ILE A 170 16.20 2.63 -4.85
N VAL A 171 15.60 2.00 -5.87
CA VAL A 171 15.85 2.29 -7.30
C VAL A 171 15.66 3.77 -7.59
N ARG A 172 14.49 4.32 -7.22
CA ARG A 172 14.17 5.75 -7.38
C ARG A 172 15.12 6.65 -6.61
N LEU A 173 15.44 6.28 -5.37
CA LEU A 173 16.33 7.07 -4.53
C LEU A 173 17.73 7.20 -5.15
N ILE A 174 18.31 6.09 -5.59
CA ILE A 174 19.65 6.08 -6.21
C ILE A 174 19.64 6.80 -7.57
N LYS A 175 18.59 6.65 -8.38
CA LYS A 175 18.48 7.38 -9.65
C LYS A 175 18.40 8.89 -9.47
N THR A 176 17.60 9.35 -8.51
CA THR A 176 17.31 10.78 -8.33
C THR A 176 18.37 11.52 -7.51
N ARG A 177 19.05 10.83 -6.58
CA ARG A 177 20.05 11.42 -5.68
C ARG A 177 21.48 10.94 -5.92
N GLY A 178 21.66 9.95 -6.77
CA GLY A 178 22.92 9.22 -6.87
C GLY A 178 23.11 8.26 -5.69
N GLN A 179 24.18 7.47 -5.80
CA GLN A 179 24.59 6.50 -4.78
C GLN A 179 25.31 7.15 -3.58
N ALA A 180 25.71 8.43 -3.70
CA ALA A 180 26.50 9.17 -2.71
C ALA A 180 27.76 8.38 -2.29
N ASP A 181 28.03 8.27 -0.99
CA ASP A 181 29.16 7.54 -0.39
C ASP A 181 28.84 6.06 -0.07
N ILE A 182 27.65 5.58 -0.44
CA ILE A 182 27.21 4.21 -0.14
C ILE A 182 27.85 3.24 -1.13
N ARG A 183 28.49 2.19 -0.64
CA ARG A 183 29.13 1.20 -1.53
C ARG A 183 28.10 0.23 -2.13
N THR A 184 28.40 -0.29 -3.32
CA THR A 184 27.51 -1.23 -4.02
C THR A 184 27.28 -2.50 -3.19
N GLU A 185 28.29 -2.98 -2.47
CA GLU A 185 28.17 -4.16 -1.59
C GLU A 185 27.19 -3.91 -0.45
N GLN A 186 27.13 -2.67 0.08
CA GLN A 186 26.15 -2.30 1.09
C GLN A 186 24.73 -2.31 0.51
N ILE A 187 24.54 -1.83 -0.72
CA ILE A 187 23.25 -1.92 -1.41
C ILE A 187 22.84 -3.39 -1.59
N HIS A 188 23.77 -4.25 -2.00
CA HIS A 188 23.53 -5.69 -2.17
C HIS A 188 23.15 -6.37 -0.86
N ARG A 189 23.81 -6.04 0.27
CA ARG A 189 23.43 -6.52 1.60
C ARG A 189 22.04 -6.06 2.02
N VAL A 190 21.66 -4.82 1.71
CA VAL A 190 20.30 -4.35 1.98
C VAL A 190 19.31 -5.18 1.19
N LEU A 191 19.51 -5.31 -0.13
CA LEU A 191 18.62 -6.03 -1.04
C LEU A 191 18.46 -7.51 -0.63
N SER A 192 19.54 -8.18 -0.23
CA SER A 192 19.50 -9.59 0.21
C SER A 192 18.72 -9.80 1.51
N ASN A 193 18.51 -8.74 2.29
CA ASN A 193 17.85 -8.80 3.59
C ASN A 193 16.42 -8.22 3.57
N LEU A 194 15.87 -7.91 2.39
CA LEU A 194 14.51 -7.38 2.29
C LEU A 194 13.45 -8.49 2.37
N TYR A 195 13.70 -9.65 1.77
CA TYR A 195 12.72 -10.73 1.65
C TYR A 195 13.36 -12.11 1.81
N GLU A 196 12.56 -13.08 2.27
CA GLU A 196 13.02 -14.46 2.53
C GLU A 196 13.22 -15.27 1.25
N TYR A 197 12.53 -14.89 0.16
CA TYR A 197 12.64 -15.52 -1.15
C TYR A 197 13.23 -14.56 -2.18
N ARG A 198 13.76 -15.14 -3.26
CA ARG A 198 14.30 -14.37 -4.39
C ARG A 198 13.20 -13.52 -5.03
N ILE A 199 13.48 -12.23 -5.20
CA ILE A 199 12.63 -11.31 -5.96
C ILE A 199 13.12 -11.27 -7.40
N GLU A 200 12.27 -11.71 -8.32
CA GLU A 200 12.54 -11.65 -9.74
C GLU A 200 11.93 -10.37 -10.36
N TRP A 201 12.64 -9.80 -11.33
CA TRP A 201 12.21 -8.63 -12.10
C TRP A 201 12.30 -8.95 -13.59
N SER A 202 11.35 -8.46 -14.38
CA SER A 202 11.41 -8.61 -15.83
C SER A 202 12.53 -7.75 -16.45
N GLU A 203 12.91 -8.05 -17.69
CA GLU A 203 13.90 -7.25 -18.40
C GLU A 203 13.42 -5.81 -18.62
N GLU A 204 12.13 -5.63 -18.88
CA GLU A 204 11.48 -4.31 -19.03
C GLU A 204 11.68 -3.46 -17.77
N ALA A 205 11.44 -4.03 -16.58
CA ALA A 205 11.66 -3.35 -15.31
C ALA A 205 13.15 -3.08 -15.05
N LEU A 206 14.01 -4.08 -15.26
CA LEU A 206 15.45 -3.99 -14.98
C LEU A 206 16.17 -2.94 -15.83
N LYS A 207 15.70 -2.67 -17.05
CA LYS A 207 16.21 -1.59 -17.92
C LYS A 207 16.17 -0.22 -17.24
N PHE A 208 15.25 -0.01 -16.29
CA PHE A 208 15.13 1.22 -15.53
C PHE A 208 15.78 1.14 -14.15
N PHE A 209 16.45 0.06 -13.77
CA PHE A 209 17.16 0.00 -12.49
C PHE A 209 18.54 0.67 -12.62
N PRO A 210 19.01 1.43 -11.60
CA PRO A 210 20.38 1.94 -11.59
C PRO A 210 21.39 0.80 -11.56
N PRO A 211 22.60 0.97 -12.12
CA PRO A 211 23.58 -0.12 -12.28
C PRO A 211 23.87 -0.91 -11.00
N ALA A 212 24.01 -0.24 -9.85
CA ALA A 212 24.29 -0.87 -8.56
C ALA A 212 23.18 -1.82 -8.08
N VAL A 213 21.92 -1.50 -8.38
CA VAL A 213 20.77 -2.37 -8.04
C VAL A 213 20.58 -3.42 -9.13
N ARG A 214 20.74 -3.05 -10.40
CA ARG A 214 20.62 -3.97 -11.53
C ARG A 214 21.60 -5.14 -11.41
N SER A 215 22.87 -4.86 -11.09
CA SER A 215 23.90 -5.88 -10.97
C SER A 215 23.57 -6.94 -9.91
N PHE A 216 22.87 -6.57 -8.83
CA PHE A 216 22.41 -7.55 -7.84
C PHE A 216 21.45 -8.59 -8.44
N TYR A 217 20.64 -8.20 -9.43
CA TYR A 217 19.66 -9.11 -10.03
C TYR A 217 20.19 -9.82 -11.27
N THR A 218 21.15 -9.23 -11.99
CA THR A 218 21.65 -9.75 -13.27
C THR A 218 22.98 -10.49 -13.19
N ASP A 219 23.85 -10.17 -12.22
CA ASP A 219 25.15 -10.83 -12.08
C ASP A 219 24.96 -12.26 -11.53
N PRO A 220 25.41 -13.31 -12.25
CA PRO A 220 25.32 -14.70 -11.79
C PRO A 220 26.02 -14.95 -10.44
N ASN A 221 27.04 -14.15 -10.11
CA ASN A 221 27.79 -14.29 -8.85
C ASN A 221 27.22 -13.46 -7.70
N SER A 222 26.13 -12.71 -7.95
CA SER A 222 25.48 -11.91 -6.90
C SER A 222 24.85 -12.78 -5.82
N ASN A 223 24.76 -12.22 -4.61
CA ASN A 223 24.07 -12.87 -3.48
C ASN A 223 22.59 -13.18 -3.75
N ASN A 224 21.96 -12.57 -4.75
CA ASN A 224 20.58 -12.89 -5.14
C ASN A 224 20.41 -14.36 -5.53
N HIS A 225 21.44 -14.96 -6.14
CA HIS A 225 21.42 -16.36 -6.56
C HIS A 225 21.51 -17.34 -5.38
N ASN A 226 21.96 -16.88 -4.20
CA ASN A 226 21.98 -17.66 -2.97
C ASN A 226 20.63 -17.66 -2.24
N ILE A 227 19.72 -16.76 -2.61
CA ILE A 227 18.38 -16.67 -2.01
C ILE A 227 17.48 -17.73 -2.68
N PRO A 228 16.74 -18.54 -1.90
CA PRO A 228 15.87 -19.58 -2.43
C PRO A 228 14.72 -19.00 -3.24
N LEU A 229 14.31 -19.74 -4.28
CA LEU A 229 13.08 -19.44 -5.01
C LEU A 229 11.86 -19.81 -4.16
N ARG A 230 10.81 -19.01 -4.32
CA ARG A 230 9.54 -19.28 -3.67
C ARG A 230 8.82 -20.44 -4.36
N PRO A 231 8.26 -21.41 -3.61
CA PRO A 231 7.49 -22.50 -4.21
C PRO A 231 6.29 -21.96 -5.01
N GLN A 232 6.24 -22.26 -6.31
CA GLN A 232 5.13 -21.86 -7.16
C GLN A 232 3.90 -22.73 -6.93
N VAL A 233 2.72 -22.12 -7.00
CA VAL A 233 1.44 -22.82 -6.95
C VAL A 233 0.98 -23.12 -8.37
N THR A 234 0.97 -24.39 -8.77
CA THR A 234 0.61 -24.80 -10.13
C THR A 234 -0.81 -25.35 -10.21
N TYR A 235 -1.42 -25.26 -11.39
CA TYR A 235 -2.74 -25.83 -11.66
C TYR A 235 -2.82 -27.33 -11.37
N ALA A 236 -1.81 -28.09 -11.81
CA ALA A 236 -1.74 -29.54 -11.57
C ALA A 236 -1.74 -29.88 -10.07
N LYS A 237 -0.98 -29.14 -9.25
CA LYS A 237 -0.94 -29.31 -7.79
C LYS A 237 -2.32 -29.08 -7.17
N ILE A 238 -2.99 -27.99 -7.53
CA ILE A 238 -4.32 -27.67 -6.98
C ILE A 238 -5.38 -28.68 -7.41
N GLN A 239 -5.37 -29.10 -8.67
CA GLN A 239 -6.28 -30.16 -9.15
C GLN A 239 -6.06 -31.47 -8.41
N GLN A 240 -4.81 -31.88 -8.25
CA GLN A 240 -4.47 -33.08 -7.50
C GLN A 240 -4.94 -32.99 -6.05
N MET A 241 -4.76 -31.84 -5.38
CA MET A 241 -5.23 -31.63 -4.01
C MET A 241 -6.75 -31.76 -3.89
N ILE A 242 -7.51 -31.16 -4.82
CA ILE A 242 -8.97 -31.22 -4.83
C ILE A 242 -9.47 -32.65 -5.11
N GLN A 243 -8.86 -33.35 -6.07
CA GLN A 243 -9.26 -34.71 -6.47
C GLN A 243 -8.91 -35.75 -5.40
N THR A 244 -7.71 -35.67 -4.83
CA THR A 244 -7.21 -36.64 -3.85
C THR A 244 -7.92 -36.51 -2.50
N ASN A 245 -8.36 -35.30 -2.15
CA ASN A 245 -8.95 -35.04 -0.83
C ASN A 245 -10.30 -34.34 -0.95
N LYS A 246 -11.36 -35.16 -1.00
CA LYS A 246 -12.75 -34.68 -1.01
C LYS A 246 -13.14 -33.89 0.26
N ALA A 247 -12.34 -33.94 1.33
CA ALA A 247 -12.60 -33.17 2.55
C ALA A 247 -12.56 -31.65 2.30
N TYR A 248 -11.73 -31.17 1.36
CA TYR A 248 -11.71 -29.74 1.00
C TYR A 248 -13.06 -29.28 0.43
N MET A 249 -13.62 -30.05 -0.51
CA MET A 249 -14.94 -29.75 -1.08
C MET A 249 -16.05 -29.86 -0.04
N ALA A 250 -16.04 -30.91 0.78
CA ALA A 250 -17.03 -31.10 1.84
C ALA A 250 -16.98 -29.96 2.88
N PHE A 251 -15.79 -29.47 3.22
CA PHE A 251 -15.65 -28.37 4.17
C PHE A 251 -16.04 -27.02 3.56
N LEU A 252 -15.46 -26.64 2.41
CA LEU A 252 -15.62 -25.32 1.82
C LEU A 252 -16.99 -25.11 1.15
N LEU A 253 -17.60 -26.17 0.60
CA LEU A 253 -18.90 -26.06 -0.08
C LEU A 253 -20.07 -26.50 0.80
N GLN A 254 -19.90 -27.50 1.68
CA GLN A 254 -21.00 -28.09 2.45
C GLN A 254 -20.95 -27.79 3.95
N GLY A 255 -19.87 -27.20 4.48
CA GLY A 255 -19.77 -26.88 5.90
C GLY A 255 -19.55 -28.09 6.81
N SER A 256 -18.87 -29.14 6.34
CA SER A 256 -18.66 -30.36 7.13
C SER A 256 -17.80 -30.13 8.39
N ASN A 257 -18.43 -30.12 9.57
CA ASN A 257 -17.78 -29.95 10.88
C ASN A 257 -16.75 -31.04 11.20
N GLU A 258 -16.97 -32.28 10.75
CA GLU A 258 -16.04 -33.39 10.97
C GLU A 258 -14.67 -33.15 10.33
N LYS A 259 -14.65 -32.43 9.21
CA LYS A 259 -13.43 -32.13 8.46
C LYS A 259 -12.77 -30.83 8.89
N GLU A 260 -13.47 -29.96 9.62
CA GLU A 260 -12.99 -28.62 10.01
C GLU A 260 -11.60 -28.67 10.66
N ARG A 261 -11.42 -29.49 11.70
CA ARG A 261 -10.16 -29.54 12.47
C ARG A 261 -8.96 -29.91 11.60
N ALA A 262 -9.12 -30.90 10.73
CA ALA A 262 -8.06 -31.36 9.84
C ALA A 262 -7.70 -30.28 8.80
N ILE A 263 -8.71 -29.61 8.24
CA ILE A 263 -8.50 -28.53 7.26
C ILE A 263 -7.84 -27.31 7.90
N LYS A 264 -8.29 -26.89 9.09
CA LYS A 264 -7.66 -25.79 9.83
C LYS A 264 -6.22 -26.11 10.20
N HIS A 265 -5.93 -27.34 10.63
CA HIS A 265 -4.56 -27.77 10.90
C HIS A 265 -3.70 -27.73 9.63
N PHE A 266 -4.22 -28.23 8.50
CA PHE A 266 -3.51 -28.20 7.22
C PHE A 266 -3.11 -26.78 6.82
N PHE A 267 -4.04 -25.82 6.87
CA PHE A 267 -3.78 -24.40 6.52
C PHE A 267 -3.09 -23.60 7.63
N SER A 268 -2.93 -24.13 8.84
CA SER A 268 -2.07 -23.52 9.86
C SER A 268 -0.57 -23.67 9.54
N VAL A 269 -0.21 -24.61 8.66
CA VAL A 269 1.16 -24.80 8.20
C VAL A 269 1.45 -23.82 7.06
N LEU A 270 2.52 -23.03 7.23
CA LEU A 270 2.89 -21.94 6.32
C LEU A 270 3.01 -22.38 4.85
N GLU A 271 3.63 -23.53 4.60
CA GLU A 271 3.85 -24.07 3.24
C GLU A 271 2.55 -24.38 2.48
N ASN A 272 1.45 -24.60 3.21
CA ASN A 272 0.15 -24.95 2.65
C ASN A 272 -0.74 -23.74 2.40
N GLN A 273 -0.47 -22.60 3.06
CA GLN A 273 -1.34 -21.41 3.03
C GLN A 273 -1.50 -20.81 1.62
N SER A 274 -0.44 -20.83 0.80
CA SER A 274 -0.47 -20.32 -0.58
C SER A 274 -1.45 -21.06 -1.49
N SER A 275 -1.88 -22.27 -1.12
CA SER A 275 -2.79 -23.07 -1.93
C SER A 275 -4.27 -22.73 -1.71
N LEU A 276 -4.62 -22.03 -0.61
CA LEU A 276 -6.01 -21.80 -0.23
C LEU A 276 -6.77 -20.93 -1.25
N LEU A 277 -6.23 -19.77 -1.58
CA LEU A 277 -6.87 -18.85 -2.53
C LEU A 277 -6.99 -19.46 -3.94
N PRO A 278 -5.94 -20.06 -4.54
CA PRO A 278 -6.06 -20.83 -5.79
C PRO A 278 -7.08 -21.98 -5.75
N MET A 279 -7.22 -22.65 -4.61
CA MET A 279 -8.21 -23.71 -4.42
C MET A 279 -9.64 -23.14 -4.42
N ILE A 280 -9.90 -22.06 -3.68
CA ILE A 280 -11.19 -21.35 -3.68
C ILE A 280 -11.51 -20.88 -5.10
N TRP A 281 -10.56 -20.26 -5.79
CA TRP A 281 -10.73 -19.85 -7.19
C TRP A 281 -11.12 -21.01 -8.10
N THR A 282 -10.39 -22.11 -8.02
CA THR A 282 -10.64 -23.30 -8.86
C THR A 282 -12.03 -23.88 -8.60
N LEU A 283 -12.44 -23.99 -7.34
CA LEU A 283 -13.77 -24.46 -6.96
C LEU A 283 -14.88 -23.49 -7.42
N ALA A 284 -14.65 -22.18 -7.33
CA ALA A 284 -15.58 -21.17 -7.83
C ALA A 284 -15.82 -21.31 -9.33
N LEU A 285 -14.75 -21.50 -10.11
CA LEU A 285 -14.84 -21.74 -11.54
C LEU A 285 -15.53 -23.08 -11.88
N MET A 286 -15.26 -24.15 -11.12
CA MET A 286 -15.97 -25.43 -11.30
C MET A 286 -17.48 -25.30 -11.06
N ARG A 287 -17.90 -24.39 -10.18
CA ARG A 287 -19.31 -24.10 -9.87
C ARG A 287 -19.90 -22.96 -10.70
N MET A 288 -19.07 -22.29 -11.51
CA MET A 288 -19.42 -21.07 -12.24
C MET A 288 -20.03 -19.99 -11.33
N SER A 289 -19.70 -20.01 -10.03
CA SER A 289 -20.27 -19.12 -9.01
C SER A 289 -19.46 -19.14 -7.73
N THR A 290 -19.33 -17.97 -7.09
CA THR A 290 -18.79 -17.83 -5.73
C THR A 290 -19.87 -17.98 -4.66
N ASP A 291 -21.15 -18.09 -5.02
CA ASP A 291 -22.25 -18.24 -4.07
C ASP A 291 -22.46 -19.69 -3.63
N ALA A 292 -21.76 -20.63 -4.26
CA ALA A 292 -21.81 -22.05 -3.92
C ALA A 292 -21.03 -22.40 -2.64
N PHE A 293 -20.28 -21.46 -2.05
CA PHE A 293 -19.47 -21.71 -0.86
C PHE A 293 -20.27 -21.62 0.43
N HIS A 294 -19.91 -22.46 1.38
CA HIS A 294 -20.29 -22.30 2.77
C HIS A 294 -19.42 -21.20 3.41
N MET A 295 -19.94 -19.98 3.46
CA MET A 295 -19.18 -18.78 3.84
C MET A 295 -18.51 -18.86 5.23
N PRO A 296 -19.15 -19.41 6.28
CA PRO A 296 -18.49 -19.57 7.57
C PRO A 296 -17.23 -20.46 7.50
N SER A 297 -17.26 -21.53 6.69
CA SER A 297 -16.08 -22.39 6.47
C SER A 297 -14.96 -21.65 5.74
N VAL A 298 -15.32 -20.88 4.71
CA VAL A 298 -14.34 -20.08 3.97
C VAL A 298 -13.69 -19.07 4.90
N ARG A 299 -14.47 -18.35 5.72
CA ARG A 299 -13.93 -17.42 6.72
C ARG A 299 -12.98 -18.11 7.68
N LYS A 300 -13.35 -19.26 8.24
CA LYS A 300 -12.49 -20.04 9.14
C LYS A 300 -11.16 -20.44 8.50
N ALA A 301 -11.17 -20.86 7.23
CA ALA A 301 -9.94 -21.18 6.50
C ALA A 301 -9.11 -19.93 6.20
N MET A 302 -9.74 -18.83 5.78
CA MET A 302 -9.06 -17.56 5.49
C MET A 302 -8.41 -16.95 6.75
N LEU A 303 -9.01 -17.14 7.92
CA LEU A 303 -8.44 -16.71 9.20
C LEU A 303 -7.17 -17.47 9.59
N CYS A 304 -6.89 -18.65 9.01
CA CYS A 304 -5.60 -19.34 9.19
C CYS A 304 -4.42 -18.60 8.54
N ILE A 305 -4.67 -17.74 7.56
CA ILE A 305 -3.63 -16.95 6.89
C ILE A 305 -3.36 -15.67 7.70
N PRO A 306 -2.16 -15.42 8.22
CA PRO A 306 -1.85 -14.18 8.94
C PRO A 306 -2.11 -12.93 8.07
N ALA A 307 -2.51 -11.83 8.71
CA ALA A 307 -2.74 -10.55 8.02
C ALA A 307 -1.50 -10.11 7.19
N SER A 308 -0.31 -10.38 7.71
CA SER A 308 0.97 -10.03 7.08
C SER A 308 1.32 -10.80 5.81
N ARG A 309 0.65 -11.92 5.54
CA ARG A 309 0.92 -12.78 4.38
C ARG A 309 -0.17 -12.74 3.31
N ILE A 310 -1.30 -12.06 3.57
CA ILE A 310 -2.44 -12.05 2.63
C ILE A 310 -2.08 -11.41 1.29
N ALA A 311 -1.25 -10.35 1.29
CA ALA A 311 -0.77 -9.70 0.07
C ALA A 311 0.06 -10.68 -0.78
N THR A 312 0.97 -11.41 -0.13
CA THR A 312 1.83 -12.43 -0.74
C THR A 312 1.02 -13.59 -1.33
N HIS A 313 -0.02 -14.07 -0.64
CA HIS A 313 -0.90 -15.11 -1.17
C HIS A 313 -1.87 -14.60 -2.25
N THR A 314 -2.17 -13.30 -2.25
CA THR A 314 -2.89 -12.67 -3.37
C THR A 314 -2.01 -12.63 -4.62
N ILE A 315 -0.69 -12.42 -4.48
CA ILE A 315 0.25 -12.56 -5.60
C ILE A 315 0.24 -13.99 -6.15
N ASP A 316 0.26 -15.01 -5.27
CA ASP A 316 0.17 -16.42 -5.69
C ASP A 316 -1.12 -16.70 -6.47
N LEU A 317 -2.25 -16.18 -5.98
CA LEU A 317 -3.53 -16.31 -6.65
C LEU A 317 -3.50 -15.68 -8.04
N VAL A 318 -3.01 -14.45 -8.17
CA VAL A 318 -2.99 -13.75 -9.46
C VAL A 318 -2.06 -14.45 -10.44
N ASP A 319 -0.86 -14.85 -10.03
CA ASP A 319 0.05 -15.62 -10.90
C ASP A 319 -0.56 -16.97 -11.30
N PHE A 320 -1.30 -17.62 -10.39
CA PHE A 320 -2.08 -18.83 -10.70
C PHE A 320 -3.19 -18.57 -11.75
N ILE A 321 -3.93 -17.47 -11.64
CA ILE A 321 -4.97 -17.07 -12.59
C ILE A 321 -4.36 -16.82 -13.98
N LEU A 322 -3.24 -16.10 -14.04
CA LEU A 322 -2.59 -15.71 -15.29
C LEU A 322 -1.87 -16.89 -15.97
N SER A 323 -1.34 -17.84 -15.20
CA SER A 323 -0.67 -19.04 -15.72
C SER A 323 -1.64 -20.07 -16.29
N LYS A 324 -2.93 -20.01 -15.95
CA LYS A 324 -3.95 -20.86 -16.54
C LYS A 324 -4.13 -20.46 -18.01
N GLU A 325 -3.91 -21.38 -18.94
CA GLU A 325 -4.53 -21.27 -20.26
C GLU A 325 -6.04 -21.23 -19.99
N ALA A 326 -6.69 -20.11 -20.29
CA ALA A 326 -8.13 -20.08 -20.21
C ALA A 326 -8.62 -21.29 -21.03
N PRO A 327 -9.29 -22.30 -20.43
CA PRO A 327 -10.04 -23.22 -21.25
C PRO A 327 -10.99 -22.36 -22.10
N GLN A 328 -11.53 -22.87 -23.19
CA GLN A 328 -12.45 -22.15 -24.08
C GLN A 328 -13.76 -21.62 -23.40
N GLY A 329 -13.76 -21.33 -22.11
CA GLY A 329 -14.71 -20.51 -21.38
C GLY A 329 -14.37 -19.02 -21.44
N ASP A 330 -15.44 -18.26 -21.30
CA ASP A 330 -15.50 -16.81 -21.39
C ASP A 330 -14.65 -16.13 -20.28
N ILE A 331 -13.67 -15.30 -20.66
CA ILE A 331 -12.85 -14.48 -19.74
C ILE A 331 -13.71 -13.65 -18.78
N GLN A 332 -14.95 -13.33 -19.19
CA GLN A 332 -15.95 -12.66 -18.37
C GLN A 332 -16.32 -13.43 -17.10
N VAL A 333 -16.25 -14.76 -17.10
CA VAL A 333 -16.49 -15.58 -15.90
C VAL A 333 -15.37 -15.37 -14.89
N ASN A 334 -14.11 -15.29 -15.36
CA ASN A 334 -12.97 -15.00 -14.49
C ASN A 334 -13.09 -13.60 -13.90
N TYR A 335 -13.45 -12.61 -14.71
CA TYR A 335 -13.69 -11.24 -14.27
C TYR A 335 -14.79 -11.16 -13.18
N LYS A 336 -15.94 -11.80 -13.41
CA LYS A 336 -17.02 -11.87 -12.41
C LYS A 336 -16.59 -12.57 -11.13
N CYS A 337 -15.82 -13.66 -11.24
CA CYS A 337 -15.30 -14.37 -10.08
C CYS A 337 -14.33 -13.48 -9.27
N LEU A 338 -13.42 -12.80 -9.96
CA LEU A 338 -12.46 -11.89 -9.33
C LEU A 338 -13.16 -10.71 -8.64
N ASP A 339 -14.12 -10.08 -9.30
CA ASP A 339 -14.94 -9.01 -8.70
C ASP A 339 -15.69 -9.51 -7.46
N ALA A 340 -16.25 -10.71 -7.49
CA ALA A 340 -16.93 -11.27 -6.31
C ALA A 340 -15.96 -11.51 -5.14
N MET A 341 -14.74 -11.99 -5.40
CA MET A 341 -13.73 -12.18 -4.36
C MET A 341 -13.26 -10.85 -3.74
N ILE A 342 -13.14 -9.79 -4.56
CA ILE A 342 -12.69 -8.46 -4.11
C ILE A 342 -13.81 -7.68 -3.40
N TRP A 343 -14.99 -7.59 -4.01
CA TRP A 343 -16.01 -6.61 -3.63
C TRP A 343 -17.17 -7.20 -2.86
N LYS A 344 -17.69 -8.35 -3.30
CA LYS A 344 -18.84 -9.01 -2.68
C LYS A 344 -18.45 -9.69 -1.37
N HIS A 345 -17.43 -10.54 -1.42
CA HIS A 345 -17.00 -11.34 -0.29
C HIS A 345 -15.82 -10.74 0.49
N GLN A 346 -15.10 -9.79 -0.12
CA GLN A 346 -13.95 -9.10 0.46
C GLN A 346 -12.88 -10.05 1.03
N TRP A 347 -12.62 -11.16 0.33
CA TRP A 347 -11.60 -12.15 0.70
C TRP A 347 -10.18 -11.65 0.41
N ILE A 348 -10.03 -10.80 -0.60
CA ILE A 348 -8.76 -10.23 -1.05
C ILE A 348 -8.93 -8.73 -1.27
N SER A 349 -7.88 -7.96 -0.99
CA SER A 349 -7.90 -6.51 -1.20
C SER A 349 -7.74 -6.18 -2.69
N PHE A 350 -8.54 -5.24 -3.18
CA PHE A 350 -8.38 -4.63 -4.51
C PHE A 350 -6.94 -4.16 -4.76
N THR A 351 -6.33 -3.50 -3.76
CA THR A 351 -4.97 -2.96 -3.88
C THR A 351 -3.91 -4.06 -3.99
N HIS A 352 -4.10 -5.20 -3.32
CA HIS A 352 -3.21 -6.36 -3.43
C HIS A 352 -3.30 -7.00 -4.80
N VAL A 353 -4.52 -7.11 -5.37
CA VAL A 353 -4.74 -7.63 -6.72
C VAL A 353 -4.09 -6.72 -7.77
N VAL A 354 -4.33 -5.40 -7.68
CA VAL A 354 -3.71 -4.41 -8.57
C VAL A 354 -2.19 -4.53 -8.50
N PHE A 355 -1.61 -4.55 -7.30
CA PHE A 355 -0.17 -4.71 -7.13
C PHE A 355 0.35 -5.99 -7.78
N ALA A 356 -0.33 -7.11 -7.54
CA ALA A 356 0.06 -8.40 -8.10
C ALA A 356 0.07 -8.38 -9.63
N LEU A 357 -0.91 -7.73 -10.27
CA LEU A 357 -0.93 -7.57 -11.73
C LEU A 357 0.28 -6.77 -12.23
N VAL A 358 0.68 -5.70 -11.55
CA VAL A 358 1.78 -4.80 -11.97
C VAL A 358 3.10 -5.01 -11.21
N LYS A 359 3.35 -6.19 -10.63
CA LYS A 359 4.52 -6.43 -9.77
C LYS A 359 5.90 -6.38 -10.46
N GLY A 360 5.94 -6.27 -11.80
CA GLY A 360 7.16 -6.11 -12.60
C GLY A 360 7.99 -7.38 -12.77
N SER A 361 7.35 -8.54 -12.81
CA SER A 361 8.02 -9.85 -12.97
C SER A 361 7.21 -10.80 -13.85
N GLY A 362 7.87 -11.79 -14.45
CA GLY A 362 7.26 -12.79 -15.32
C GLY A 362 7.60 -12.56 -16.79
N ASN A 363 7.06 -13.42 -17.66
CA ASN A 363 7.28 -13.36 -19.10
C ASN A 363 6.31 -12.39 -19.80
N ALA A 364 6.46 -12.23 -21.11
CA ALA A 364 5.60 -11.37 -21.93
C ALA A 364 4.12 -11.79 -21.88
N GLU A 365 3.82 -13.08 -21.98
CA GLU A 365 2.45 -13.61 -21.94
C GLU A 365 1.74 -13.28 -20.63
N ARG A 366 2.44 -13.47 -19.50
CA ARG A 366 1.92 -13.11 -18.17
C ARG A 366 1.63 -11.62 -18.07
N SER A 367 2.47 -10.79 -18.67
CA SER A 367 2.34 -9.33 -18.63
C SER A 367 1.16 -8.85 -19.48
N GLU A 368 0.97 -9.42 -20.67
CA GLU A 368 -0.18 -9.15 -21.53
C GLU A 368 -1.51 -9.49 -20.83
N LYS A 369 -1.63 -10.70 -20.29
CA LYS A 369 -2.82 -11.11 -19.51
C LYS A 369 -3.00 -10.20 -18.30
N ALA A 370 -1.93 -9.85 -17.58
CA ALA A 370 -2.02 -8.96 -16.42
C ALA A 370 -2.60 -7.58 -16.80
N PHE A 371 -2.20 -7.02 -17.94
CA PHE A 371 -2.75 -5.75 -18.42
C PHE A 371 -4.21 -5.84 -18.87
N GLN A 372 -4.64 -6.97 -19.43
CA GLN A 372 -6.07 -7.21 -19.71
C GLN A 372 -6.91 -7.22 -18.43
N TYR A 373 -6.45 -7.88 -17.37
CA TYR A 373 -7.14 -7.84 -16.06
C TYR A 373 -7.08 -6.45 -15.40
N LEU A 374 -5.96 -5.73 -15.56
CA LEU A 374 -5.82 -4.37 -15.05
C LEU A 374 -6.79 -3.41 -15.75
N GLU A 375 -6.88 -3.50 -17.07
CA GLU A 375 -7.83 -2.76 -17.89
C GLU A 375 -9.26 -3.02 -17.43
N TYR A 376 -9.66 -4.29 -17.30
CA TYR A 376 -10.98 -4.63 -16.79
C TYR A 376 -11.24 -3.99 -15.42
N LEU A 377 -10.37 -4.22 -14.44
CA LEU A 377 -10.58 -3.76 -13.06
C LEU A 377 -10.68 -2.24 -12.93
N LEU A 378 -9.92 -1.48 -13.73
CA LEU A 378 -9.88 -0.02 -13.64
C LEU A 378 -10.89 0.66 -14.57
N LEU A 379 -11.10 0.12 -15.77
CA LEU A 379 -11.87 0.79 -16.82
C LEU A 379 -13.27 0.21 -17.01
N GLU A 380 -13.47 -1.09 -16.76
CA GLU A 380 -14.72 -1.79 -17.10
C GLU A 380 -15.51 -2.25 -15.87
N SER A 381 -14.83 -2.57 -14.77
CA SER A 381 -15.48 -3.06 -13.56
C SER A 381 -16.45 -2.01 -13.01
N PRO A 382 -17.74 -2.36 -12.84
CA PRO A 382 -18.73 -1.45 -12.30
C PRO A 382 -18.53 -1.20 -10.80
N GLU A 383 -17.81 -2.07 -10.09
CA GLU A 383 -17.60 -1.97 -8.65
C GLU A 383 -16.61 -0.86 -8.30
N PHE A 384 -15.46 -0.79 -8.98
CA PHE A 384 -14.49 0.28 -8.74
C PHE A 384 -15.00 1.62 -9.27
N SER A 385 -15.61 1.64 -10.46
CA SER A 385 -16.17 2.85 -11.07
C SER A 385 -17.20 3.53 -10.16
N ARG A 386 -18.18 2.78 -9.63
CA ARG A 386 -19.20 3.34 -8.71
C ARG A 386 -18.61 3.88 -7.40
N ARG A 387 -17.56 3.26 -6.89
CA ARG A 387 -16.85 3.74 -5.68
C ARG A 387 -16.15 5.07 -5.94
N VAL A 388 -15.42 5.17 -7.06
CA VAL A 388 -14.76 6.40 -7.47
C VAL A 388 -15.79 7.51 -7.72
N GLU A 389 -16.88 7.21 -8.44
CA GLU A 389 -17.98 8.16 -8.69
C GLU A 389 -18.59 8.68 -7.39
N LYS A 390 -18.91 7.79 -6.44
CA LYS A 390 -19.44 8.21 -5.14
C LYS A 390 -18.43 9.06 -4.38
N PHE A 391 -17.17 8.65 -4.32
CA PHE A 391 -16.12 9.41 -3.66
C PHE A 391 -15.96 10.81 -4.27
N THR A 392 -15.95 10.93 -5.59
CA THR A 392 -15.90 12.23 -6.30
C THR A 392 -17.16 13.06 -6.05
N SER A 393 -18.35 12.45 -6.01
CA SER A 393 -19.62 13.16 -5.76
C SER A 393 -19.69 13.83 -4.37
N LEU A 394 -18.96 13.28 -3.39
CA LEU A 394 -18.89 13.84 -2.04
C LEU A 394 -17.96 15.05 -1.94
N GLN A 395 -17.20 15.35 -3.01
CA GLN A 395 -16.31 16.51 -3.10
C GLN A 395 -15.38 16.63 -1.90
N PHE A 396 -14.65 15.55 -1.57
CA PHE A 396 -13.59 15.62 -0.55
C PHE A 396 -12.58 16.70 -0.92
N SER A 397 -12.14 17.48 0.06
CA SER A 397 -11.11 18.48 -0.18
C SER A 397 -9.74 17.82 -0.33
N SER A 398 -9.00 18.13 -1.39
CA SER A 398 -7.57 17.81 -1.48
C SER A 398 -6.75 18.55 -0.41
N LYS A 399 -7.25 19.69 0.07
CA LYS A 399 -6.71 20.48 1.18
C LYS A 399 -7.43 20.10 2.47
N TYR A 400 -7.10 18.92 2.99
CA TYR A 400 -7.75 18.34 4.17
C TYR A 400 -7.66 19.19 5.46
N TRP A 401 -6.74 20.16 5.55
CA TRP A 401 -6.70 21.16 6.63
C TRP A 401 -7.78 22.24 6.53
N ALA A 402 -8.41 22.40 5.38
CA ALA A 402 -9.47 23.39 5.14
C ALA A 402 -10.87 22.74 5.12
N GLU A 403 -10.97 21.44 5.40
CA GLU A 403 -12.24 20.72 5.41
C GLU A 403 -12.69 20.44 6.84
N ASP A 404 -13.95 20.75 7.13
CA ASP A 404 -14.52 20.61 8.48
C ASP A 404 -15.44 19.39 8.62
N ASN A 405 -16.00 18.90 7.51
CA ASN A 405 -16.97 17.79 7.49
C ASN A 405 -16.41 16.50 6.84
N TYR A 406 -15.09 16.30 6.88
CA TYR A 406 -14.44 15.12 6.28
C TYR A 406 -15.05 13.80 6.78
N HIS A 407 -15.25 13.68 8.10
CA HIS A 407 -15.74 12.44 8.71
C HIS A 407 -17.18 12.12 8.28
N GLU A 408 -18.05 13.11 8.17
CA GLU A 408 -19.44 12.93 7.71
C GLU A 408 -19.49 12.42 6.27
N LYS A 409 -18.67 13.00 5.38
CA LYS A 409 -18.51 12.53 4.00
C LYS A 409 -18.00 11.09 3.97
N LEU A 410 -17.01 10.76 4.81
CA LEU A 410 -16.48 9.41 4.90
C LEU A 410 -17.55 8.41 5.36
N MET A 411 -18.32 8.73 6.39
CA MET A 411 -19.41 7.85 6.85
C MET A 411 -20.49 7.70 5.77
N THR A 412 -20.80 8.77 5.03
CA THR A 412 -21.72 8.71 3.87
C THR A 412 -21.21 7.78 2.76
N TYR A 413 -19.89 7.79 2.50
CA TYR A 413 -19.25 6.86 1.56
C TYR A 413 -19.35 5.41 2.07
N LEU A 414 -18.96 5.17 3.32
CA LEU A 414 -18.89 3.83 3.91
C LEU A 414 -20.26 3.19 4.14
N ALA A 415 -21.31 3.99 4.35
CA ALA A 415 -22.68 3.49 4.39
C ALA A 415 -23.10 2.85 3.06
N GLN A 416 -22.59 3.36 1.93
CA GLN A 416 -22.87 2.78 0.61
C GLN A 416 -21.88 1.66 0.23
N PHE A 417 -20.62 1.80 0.65
CA PHE A 417 -19.54 0.86 0.35
C PHE A 417 -18.82 0.43 1.63
N PRO A 418 -19.43 -0.44 2.45
CA PRO A 418 -18.83 -0.88 3.69
C PRO A 418 -17.58 -1.73 3.43
N GLU A 419 -16.60 -1.59 4.32
CA GLU A 419 -15.29 -2.26 4.22
C GLU A 419 -15.07 -3.13 5.45
N TYR A 420 -14.88 -4.43 5.21
CA TYR A 420 -14.76 -5.47 6.22
C TYR A 420 -13.33 -6.02 6.24
N SER A 421 -12.84 -6.42 7.41
CA SER A 421 -11.40 -6.73 7.60
C SER A 421 -11.10 -8.17 8.00
N GLU A 422 -12.10 -8.95 8.40
CA GLU A 422 -12.01 -10.32 8.89
C GLU A 422 -12.91 -11.30 8.12
N PHE A 423 -13.15 -10.99 6.84
CA PHE A 423 -13.93 -11.80 5.90
C PHE A 423 -15.39 -12.02 6.33
N GLU A 424 -15.95 -11.05 7.05
CA GLU A 424 -17.28 -11.06 7.64
C GLU A 424 -18.38 -10.52 6.71
N ALA A 425 -18.04 -10.03 5.52
CA ALA A 425 -18.96 -9.37 4.59
C ALA A 425 -20.29 -10.13 4.35
N TYR A 426 -20.25 -11.47 4.30
CA TYR A 426 -21.43 -12.32 4.08
C TYR A 426 -22.46 -12.28 5.21
N GLY A 427 -22.05 -11.87 6.41
CA GLY A 427 -22.87 -11.83 7.62
C GLY A 427 -23.14 -10.42 8.12
N MET A 428 -22.83 -9.39 7.35
CA MET A 428 -22.94 -7.99 7.73
C MET A 428 -23.93 -7.23 6.86
N LYS A 429 -24.65 -6.28 7.46
CA LYS A 429 -25.50 -5.31 6.77
C LYS A 429 -25.35 -3.96 7.46
N ASP A 430 -24.94 -2.92 6.73
CA ASP A 430 -24.78 -1.56 7.27
C ASP A 430 -23.89 -1.49 8.53
N PHE A 431 -22.78 -2.26 8.54
CA PHE A 431 -21.90 -2.48 9.72
C PHE A 431 -22.54 -3.19 10.92
N GLU A 432 -23.79 -3.66 10.80
CA GLU A 432 -24.45 -4.48 11.79
C GLU A 432 -24.34 -5.97 11.46
N GLN A 433 -24.06 -6.77 12.48
CA GLN A 433 -23.94 -8.20 12.35
C GLN A 433 -25.33 -8.85 12.25
N THR A 434 -25.59 -9.49 11.11
CA THR A 434 -26.88 -10.17 10.83
C THR A 434 -26.85 -11.66 11.17
N GLN A 435 -25.67 -12.25 11.31
CA GLN A 435 -25.47 -13.67 11.59
C GLN A 435 -24.38 -13.86 12.64
N HIS A 436 -24.50 -14.90 13.47
CA HIS A 436 -23.46 -15.23 14.43
C HIS A 436 -22.14 -15.58 13.72
N MET A 437 -21.04 -14.93 14.13
CA MET A 437 -19.71 -15.14 13.57
C MET A 437 -18.93 -16.11 14.44
N ASP A 438 -18.50 -17.22 13.86
CA ASP A 438 -17.62 -18.20 14.50
C ASP A 438 -16.32 -18.37 13.69
N PRO A 439 -15.14 -18.01 14.23
CA PRO A 439 -14.93 -17.37 15.54
C PRO A 439 -15.49 -15.93 15.61
N PRO A 440 -15.73 -15.34 16.80
CA PRO A 440 -16.17 -13.95 16.92
C PRO A 440 -15.22 -12.99 16.19
N THR A 441 -15.75 -11.86 15.71
CA THR A 441 -14.93 -10.81 15.11
C THR A 441 -14.17 -10.03 16.18
N SER A 442 -12.99 -9.52 15.86
CA SER A 442 -12.30 -8.56 16.72
C SER A 442 -13.15 -7.31 16.96
N PRO A 443 -12.96 -6.60 18.09
CA PRO A 443 -13.65 -5.34 18.34
C PRO A 443 -13.42 -4.35 17.18
N PRO A 444 -14.48 -3.73 16.63
CA PRO A 444 -14.33 -2.80 15.51
C PRO A 444 -13.54 -1.56 15.93
N MET A 445 -12.59 -1.15 15.11
CA MET A 445 -11.79 0.05 15.32
C MET A 445 -12.38 1.25 14.57
N PRO A 446 -12.31 2.47 15.14
CA PRO A 446 -12.89 3.66 14.51
C PRO A 446 -12.18 4.04 13.22
N ILE A 447 -12.95 4.28 12.16
CA ILE A 447 -12.43 4.69 10.85
C ILE A 447 -12.53 6.21 10.74
N TYR A 448 -11.38 6.89 10.67
CA TYR A 448 -11.33 8.36 10.62
C TYR A 448 -11.05 8.90 9.22
N PHE A 449 -10.15 8.23 8.48
CA PHE A 449 -9.61 8.80 7.23
C PHE A 449 -9.63 7.87 6.02
N THR A 450 -9.64 6.55 6.22
CA THR A 450 -9.31 5.61 5.15
C THR A 450 -10.55 5.07 4.42
N ASN A 451 -10.37 4.81 3.12
CA ASN A 451 -11.25 4.02 2.26
C ASN A 451 -10.42 3.44 1.11
N VAL A 452 -11.00 2.52 0.33
CA VAL A 452 -10.31 1.83 -0.77
C VAL A 452 -9.82 2.78 -1.87
N VAL A 453 -10.53 3.87 -2.16
CA VAL A 453 -10.11 4.85 -3.19
C VAL A 453 -8.83 5.56 -2.75
N LEU A 454 -8.75 6.00 -1.49
CA LEU A 454 -7.54 6.61 -0.95
C LEU A 454 -6.39 5.61 -0.81
N ARG A 455 -6.68 4.35 -0.45
CA ARG A 455 -5.67 3.28 -0.39
C ARG A 455 -5.16 2.85 -1.76
N PHE A 456 -5.91 3.11 -2.83
CA PHE A 456 -5.50 2.82 -4.21
C PHE A 456 -4.44 3.80 -4.72
N ILE A 457 -4.44 5.06 -4.28
CA ILE A 457 -3.56 6.11 -4.80
C ILE A 457 -2.07 5.71 -4.83
N PRO A 458 -1.47 5.14 -3.77
CA PRO A 458 -0.06 4.72 -3.83
C PRO A 458 0.23 3.64 -4.87
N PHE A 459 -0.77 2.84 -5.24
CA PHE A 459 -0.66 1.81 -6.27
C PHE A 459 -0.90 2.38 -7.67
N PHE A 460 -1.63 3.50 -7.78
CA PHE A 460 -1.78 4.21 -9.04
C PHE A 460 -0.42 4.66 -9.60
N ASP A 461 0.46 5.13 -8.73
CA ASP A 461 1.84 5.43 -9.10
C ASP A 461 2.60 4.21 -9.66
N VAL A 462 2.40 3.03 -9.06
CA VAL A 462 3.04 1.78 -9.50
C VAL A 462 2.50 1.39 -10.88
N ILE A 463 1.19 1.53 -11.11
CA ILE A 463 0.57 1.33 -12.42
C ILE A 463 1.19 2.26 -13.46
N VAL A 464 1.28 3.55 -13.17
CA VAL A 464 1.84 4.55 -14.10
C VAL A 464 3.28 4.19 -14.47
N SER A 465 4.14 3.91 -13.49
CA SER A 465 5.52 3.49 -13.78
C SER A 465 5.57 2.22 -14.63
N ARG A 466 4.76 1.20 -14.30
CA ARG A 466 4.79 -0.09 -14.98
C ARG A 466 4.28 -0.02 -16.41
N LEU A 467 3.25 0.76 -16.68
CA LEU A 467 2.78 0.96 -18.05
C LEU A 467 3.79 1.73 -18.91
N ILE A 468 4.58 2.62 -18.31
CA ILE A 468 5.70 3.28 -19.02
C ILE A 468 6.81 2.26 -19.32
N GLU A 469 7.22 1.48 -18.32
CA GLU A 469 8.32 0.50 -18.48
C GLU A 469 8.02 -0.60 -19.51
N TYR A 470 6.75 -0.99 -19.63
CA TYR A 470 6.27 -2.01 -20.58
C TYR A 470 5.72 -1.41 -21.89
N GLU A 471 5.93 -0.11 -22.11
CA GLU A 471 5.55 0.59 -23.34
C GLU A 471 4.07 0.43 -23.71
N GLN A 472 3.17 0.71 -22.75
CA GLN A 472 1.70 0.62 -22.88
C GLN A 472 1.04 2.01 -22.89
N PRO A 473 1.29 2.85 -23.91
CA PRO A 473 0.87 4.25 -23.90
C PRO A 473 -0.66 4.41 -23.98
N ASP A 474 -1.37 3.60 -24.78
CA ASP A 474 -2.82 3.71 -24.94
C ASP A 474 -3.58 3.35 -23.67
N LEU A 475 -3.19 2.25 -23.02
CA LEU A 475 -3.77 1.84 -21.74
C LEU A 475 -3.48 2.88 -20.65
N LEU A 476 -2.24 3.41 -20.61
CA LEU A 476 -1.87 4.49 -19.70
C LEU A 476 -2.75 5.74 -19.91
N ALA A 477 -2.94 6.17 -21.16
CA ALA A 477 -3.76 7.33 -21.47
C ALA A 477 -5.20 7.15 -21.00
N ARG A 478 -5.82 6.00 -21.28
CA ARG A 478 -7.20 5.70 -20.86
C ARG A 478 -7.35 5.67 -19.33
N ILE A 479 -6.39 5.11 -18.61
CA ILE A 479 -6.41 5.10 -17.13
C ILE A 479 -6.23 6.52 -16.58
N LEU A 480 -5.30 7.30 -17.13
CA LEU A 480 -5.09 8.70 -16.73
C LEU A 480 -6.33 9.56 -17.01
N ASP A 481 -7.00 9.36 -18.14
CA ASP A 481 -8.22 10.10 -18.50
C ASP A 481 -9.39 9.75 -17.55
N LYS A 482 -9.51 8.49 -17.11
CA LYS A 482 -10.58 8.05 -16.22
C LYS A 482 -10.34 8.38 -14.75
N HIS A 483 -9.10 8.25 -14.27
CA HIS A 483 -8.78 8.27 -12.83
C HIS A 483 -7.73 9.31 -12.43
N GLY A 484 -7.17 10.06 -13.39
CA GLY A 484 -6.12 11.05 -13.13
C GLY A 484 -6.52 12.14 -12.12
N HIS A 485 -7.81 12.47 -12.01
CA HIS A 485 -8.30 13.43 -11.01
C HIS A 485 -8.13 12.95 -9.56
N LEU A 486 -7.93 11.65 -9.32
CA LEU A 486 -7.64 11.12 -7.98
C LEU A 486 -6.25 11.54 -7.47
N PHE A 487 -5.35 11.97 -8.37
CA PHE A 487 -4.00 12.39 -8.00
C PHE A 487 -3.97 13.65 -7.14
N GLN A 488 -5.04 14.44 -7.09
CA GLN A 488 -5.18 15.57 -6.18
C GLN A 488 -5.09 15.17 -4.70
N TYR A 489 -5.37 13.91 -4.37
CA TYR A 489 -5.30 13.36 -3.01
C TYR A 489 -3.95 12.68 -2.72
N HIS A 490 -3.04 12.64 -3.71
CA HIS A 490 -1.70 12.09 -3.54
C HIS A 490 -0.87 12.97 -2.59
N HIS A 491 -0.04 12.36 -1.73
CA HIS A 491 0.70 13.10 -0.70
C HIS A 491 1.86 13.96 -1.26
N TYR A 492 2.45 13.56 -2.39
CA TYR A 492 3.62 14.21 -3.00
C TYR A 492 3.58 14.25 -4.53
N PRO A 493 2.52 14.77 -5.17
CA PRO A 493 2.31 14.61 -6.61
C PRO A 493 3.44 15.24 -7.42
N LEU A 494 3.94 16.42 -7.03
CA LEU A 494 5.09 17.04 -7.69
C LEU A 494 6.36 16.17 -7.60
N SER A 495 6.70 15.66 -6.41
CA SER A 495 7.88 14.79 -6.27
C SER A 495 7.73 13.50 -7.09
N PHE A 496 6.53 12.93 -7.15
CA PHE A 496 6.27 11.76 -7.96
C PHE A 496 6.49 12.05 -9.45
N ILE A 497 5.84 13.07 -10.01
CA ILE A 497 5.93 13.39 -11.44
C ILE A 497 7.36 13.77 -11.86
N CYS A 498 8.07 14.58 -11.05
CA CYS A 498 9.47 14.89 -11.32
C CYS A 498 10.34 13.63 -11.33
N ASN A 499 10.20 12.75 -10.34
CA ASN A 499 10.96 11.51 -10.29
C ASN A 499 10.58 10.57 -11.44
N LEU A 500 9.29 10.48 -11.80
CA LEU A 500 8.81 9.66 -12.90
C LEU A 500 9.48 10.06 -14.23
N PHE A 501 9.54 11.36 -14.52
CA PHE A 501 10.20 11.88 -15.72
C PHE A 501 11.70 11.61 -15.75
N LEU A 502 12.38 11.72 -14.60
CA LEU A 502 13.80 11.43 -14.48
C LEU A 502 14.09 9.93 -14.59
N ASP A 503 13.30 9.10 -13.91
CA ASP A 503 13.50 7.67 -13.80
C ASP A 503 13.25 6.97 -15.14
N HIS A 504 12.25 7.42 -15.90
CA HIS A 504 11.84 6.77 -17.14
C HIS A 504 12.17 7.59 -18.38
N TYR A 505 13.12 8.54 -18.28
CA TYR A 505 13.48 9.44 -19.38
C TYR A 505 13.75 8.70 -20.69
N SER A 506 14.32 7.50 -20.66
CA SER A 506 14.63 6.70 -21.85
C SER A 506 13.43 5.99 -22.50
N SER A 507 12.23 6.05 -21.92
CA SER A 507 11.05 5.34 -22.43
C SER A 507 10.42 6.06 -23.62
N PRO A 508 10.23 5.38 -24.77
CA PRO A 508 9.44 5.89 -25.89
C PRO A 508 8.04 6.37 -25.49
N THR A 509 7.33 5.64 -24.63
CA THR A 509 6.00 6.00 -24.10
C THR A 509 6.02 7.34 -23.41
N LEU A 510 7.02 7.56 -22.55
CA LEU A 510 7.17 8.85 -21.87
C LEU A 510 7.48 9.97 -22.87
N HIS A 511 8.13 9.70 -24.00
CA HIS A 511 8.43 10.70 -25.03
C HIS A 511 7.21 11.15 -25.84
N GLN A 512 6.10 10.40 -25.81
CA GLN A 512 4.88 10.74 -26.52
C GLN A 512 4.22 12.00 -25.91
N PRO A 513 4.02 13.09 -26.68
CA PRO A 513 3.52 14.35 -26.12
C PRO A 513 2.19 14.23 -25.36
N TYR A 514 1.24 13.45 -25.90
CA TYR A 514 -0.08 13.29 -25.29
C TYR A 514 -0.04 12.54 -23.94
N ILE A 515 0.98 11.70 -23.71
CA ILE A 515 1.25 11.07 -22.41
C ILE A 515 1.87 12.08 -21.46
N LYS A 516 2.91 12.81 -21.90
CA LYS A 516 3.55 13.85 -21.08
C LYS A 516 2.54 14.86 -20.56
N LYS A 517 1.66 15.35 -21.42
CA LYS A 517 0.63 16.33 -21.07
C LYS A 517 -0.33 15.78 -20.01
N ARG A 518 -0.82 14.54 -20.17
CA ARG A 518 -1.66 13.87 -19.16
C ARG A 518 -0.96 13.71 -17.82
N LEU A 519 0.31 13.30 -17.81
CA LEU A 519 1.10 13.19 -16.59
C LEU A 519 1.29 14.54 -15.90
N LEU A 520 1.54 15.62 -16.67
CA LEU A 520 1.65 16.97 -16.13
C LEU A 520 0.32 17.47 -15.53
N ARG A 521 -0.83 17.12 -16.14
CA ARG A 521 -2.18 17.44 -15.62
C ARG A 521 -2.51 16.76 -14.30
N LEU A 522 -1.74 15.77 -13.85
CA LEU A 522 -1.87 15.21 -12.51
C LEU A 522 -1.45 16.20 -11.41
N LEU A 523 -0.75 17.28 -11.77
CA LEU A 523 -0.35 18.33 -10.86
C LEU A 523 -1.46 19.38 -10.71
N ASP A 524 -1.69 19.79 -9.46
CA ASP A 524 -2.60 20.90 -9.17
C ASP A 524 -1.88 22.24 -9.42
N PHE A 525 -2.16 22.87 -10.57
CA PHE A 525 -1.60 24.16 -10.96
C PHE A 525 -2.03 25.32 -10.05
N THR A 526 -3.00 25.13 -9.15
CA THR A 526 -3.37 26.13 -8.13
C THR A 526 -2.52 26.02 -6.86
N GLN A 527 -1.89 24.87 -6.63
CA GLN A 527 -1.04 24.63 -5.45
C GLN A 527 0.44 24.90 -5.72
N TYR A 528 0.85 24.85 -6.98
CA TYR A 528 2.23 25.03 -7.40
C TYR A 528 2.33 26.23 -8.33
N GLU A 529 3.35 27.05 -8.13
CA GLU A 529 3.55 28.22 -8.97
C GLU A 529 4.28 27.83 -10.27
N PHE A 530 3.54 27.39 -11.28
CA PHE A 530 4.06 27.18 -12.63
C PHE A 530 4.07 28.47 -13.45
N LEU A 531 5.01 28.59 -14.39
CA LEU A 531 4.95 29.66 -15.39
C LEU A 531 3.82 29.39 -16.41
N PRO A 532 3.21 30.43 -16.99
CA PRO A 532 2.07 30.28 -17.91
C PRO A 532 2.34 29.35 -19.09
N GLU A 533 3.56 29.35 -19.62
CA GLU A 533 3.97 28.50 -20.75
C GLU A 533 3.88 27.01 -20.39
N ALA A 534 4.28 26.63 -19.17
CA ALA A 534 4.21 25.25 -18.70
C ALA A 534 2.76 24.79 -18.50
N ILE A 535 1.90 25.66 -17.98
CA ILE A 535 0.47 25.40 -17.84
C ILE A 535 -0.18 25.25 -19.23
N THR A 536 0.16 26.15 -20.15
CA THR A 536 -0.36 26.13 -21.53
C THR A 536 0.05 24.85 -22.25
N TYR A 537 1.32 24.46 -22.20
CA TYR A 537 1.79 23.19 -22.76
C TYR A 537 1.04 21.98 -22.19
N ALA A 538 0.81 21.96 -20.87
CA ALA A 538 0.13 20.85 -20.23
C ALA A 538 -1.37 20.81 -20.57
N THR A 539 -2.03 21.93 -20.80
CA THR A 539 -3.50 22.02 -20.94
C THR A 539 -3.97 22.07 -22.39
N ASP A 540 -3.24 22.70 -23.29
CA ASP A 540 -3.58 22.81 -24.71
C ASP A 540 -2.93 21.68 -25.52
N GLU A 541 -3.75 20.84 -26.17
CA GLU A 541 -3.26 19.73 -26.99
C GLU A 541 -2.49 20.20 -28.23
N MET A 542 -2.77 21.39 -28.76
CA MET A 542 -2.16 21.93 -29.98
C MET A 542 -0.78 22.54 -29.76
N VAL A 543 -0.45 22.88 -28.51
CA VAL A 543 0.81 23.55 -28.15
C VAL A 543 1.93 22.52 -27.99
N GLY A 544 2.99 22.66 -28.76
CA GLY A 544 4.20 21.83 -28.67
C GLY A 544 5.25 22.40 -27.72
N THR A 545 6.46 21.85 -27.79
CA THR A 545 7.58 22.23 -26.91
C THR A 545 8.22 23.59 -27.25
N GLU A 546 7.81 24.21 -28.36
CA GLU A 546 8.29 25.53 -28.81
C GLU A 546 8.02 26.66 -27.80
N VAL A 547 7.07 26.49 -26.88
CA VAL A 547 6.84 27.45 -25.78
C VAL A 547 8.00 27.52 -24.78
N PHE A 548 8.85 26.49 -24.73
CA PHE A 548 10.02 26.42 -23.85
C PHE A 548 11.28 27.02 -24.51
N GLY A 549 11.19 28.28 -24.92
CA GLY A 549 12.31 29.04 -25.50
C GLY A 549 13.25 29.66 -24.46
N ALA A 550 14.24 30.42 -24.93
CA ALA A 550 15.22 31.09 -24.06
C ALA A 550 14.56 31.98 -22.97
N ARG A 551 13.51 32.72 -23.33
CA ARG A 551 12.74 33.58 -22.40
C ARG A 551 12.07 32.80 -21.28
N TYR A 552 11.58 31.59 -21.57
CA TYR A 552 10.99 30.73 -20.55
C TYR A 552 12.06 30.36 -19.51
N PHE A 553 13.23 29.91 -19.96
CA PHE A 553 14.32 29.54 -19.04
C PHE A 553 14.86 30.75 -18.27
N GLU A 554 14.99 31.92 -18.90
CA GLU A 554 15.32 33.17 -18.22
C GLU A 554 14.32 33.49 -17.10
N SER A 555 13.02 33.36 -17.37
CA SER A 555 11.95 33.54 -16.38
C SER A 555 12.02 32.50 -15.25
N VAL A 556 12.33 31.24 -15.57
CA VAL A 556 12.56 30.19 -14.57
C VAL A 556 13.75 30.55 -13.68
N PHE A 557 14.87 30.99 -14.25
CA PHE A 557 16.06 31.38 -13.49
C PHE A 557 15.79 32.60 -12.60
N HIS A 558 15.10 33.63 -13.11
CA HIS A 558 14.68 34.78 -12.30
C HIS A 558 13.79 34.35 -11.13
N LYS A 559 12.78 33.52 -11.40
CA LYS A 559 11.90 33.00 -10.34
C LYS A 559 12.66 32.18 -9.29
N LEU A 560 13.61 31.35 -9.71
CA LEU A 560 14.47 30.59 -8.80
C LEU A 560 15.36 31.52 -7.96
N ALA A 561 15.92 32.56 -8.56
CA ALA A 561 16.74 33.57 -7.88
C ALA A 561 15.93 34.40 -6.87
N ASP A 562 14.70 34.79 -7.23
CA ASP A 562 13.78 35.53 -6.37
C ASP A 562 13.26 34.69 -5.20
N SER A 563 13.21 33.37 -5.36
CA SER A 563 12.98 32.44 -4.26
C SER A 563 14.19 32.43 -3.30
N LYS A 564 14.23 33.43 -2.40
CA LYS A 564 15.29 33.72 -1.40
C LYS A 564 15.70 32.54 -0.49
N TYR A 565 15.11 31.36 -0.62
CA TYR A 565 15.50 30.15 0.09
C TYR A 565 16.73 29.44 -0.52
N MET A 566 17.06 29.62 -1.80
CA MET A 566 18.26 29.02 -2.42
C MET A 566 19.55 29.79 -2.07
N LEU A 567 19.50 31.12 -1.99
CA LEU A 567 20.68 31.96 -1.69
C LEU A 567 21.28 31.70 -0.30
N ARG A 568 20.46 31.38 0.72
CA ARG A 568 20.96 31.06 2.08
C ARG A 568 21.73 29.75 2.17
N ASN A 569 21.37 28.74 1.37
CA ASN A 569 22.08 27.46 1.33
C ASN A 569 23.31 27.51 0.41
N TRP A 570 23.28 28.35 -0.62
CA TRP A 570 24.47 28.63 -1.45
C TRP A 570 25.58 29.34 -0.65
N THR A 571 25.24 30.30 0.22
CA THR A 571 26.22 30.95 1.11
C THR A 571 26.82 30.03 2.18
N LYS A 572 26.15 28.93 2.55
CA LYS A 572 26.73 27.90 3.45
C LYS A 572 27.66 26.93 2.74
N MET A 573 27.55 26.78 1.42
CA MET A 573 28.48 25.98 0.61
C MET A 573 29.77 26.75 0.27
N ASN A 574 29.72 28.09 0.20
CA ASN A 574 30.88 28.94 -0.06
C ASN A 574 31.66 29.36 1.19
N SER A 575 31.38 28.78 2.37
CA SER A 575 32.22 28.96 3.58
C SER A 575 33.11 27.75 3.88
N VAL A 576 33.26 26.83 2.92
CA VAL A 576 34.19 25.67 2.97
C VAL A 576 35.07 25.60 1.71
N ILE A 577 35.24 26.73 1.02
CA ILE A 577 36.33 26.98 0.06
C ILE A 577 37.09 28.17 0.61
#